data_AF-A0A0E9N3C3-F1
#
_entry.id   AF-A0A0E9N3C3-F1
#
_cell.length_a   1.000
_cell.length_b   1.000
_cell.length_c   1.000
_cell.angle_alpha   90.00
_cell.angle_beta   90.00
_cell.angle_gamma   90.00
#
_symmetry.space_group_name_H-M   'P 1'
#
loop_
_entity.id
_entity.type
_entity.pdbx_description
1 polymer ?
#
loop_
_entity_poly.entity_id
_entity_poly.type
_entity_poly.pdbx_seq_one_letter_code
_entity_poly.pdbx_strand_id
1 'polypeptide(L)' 'MKKVAITTTLVTLYLVFFQLTPFIGFSPAAISWMFIASPFLIIGMVYVILKYGKPSRYTFDERFYDDLDYERNGKE' A
#
# COMPACT_ATOMS: atom_id res chain seq x y z
N MET A 1 -7.14 11.93 0.09
CA MET A 1 -6.71 10.88 -0.87
C MET A 1 -5.41 11.17 -1.63
N LYS A 2 -5.10 12.38 -2.12
CA LYS A 2 -3.85 12.61 -2.91
C LYS A 2 -2.57 12.13 -2.22
N LYS A 3 -2.40 12.42 -0.92
CA LYS A 3 -1.24 11.94 -0.14
C LYS A 3 -1.20 10.41 -0.04
N VAL A 4 -2.35 9.79 0.25
CA VAL A 4 -2.50 8.33 0.29
C VAL A 4 -2.11 7.72 -1.05
N ALA A 5 -2.69 8.19 -2.16
CA ALA A 5 -2.40 7.69 -3.49
C ALA A 5 -0.91 7.83 -3.86
N ILE A 6 -0.29 8.99 -3.59
CA ILE A 6 1.14 9.21 -3.82
C ILE A 6 1.98 8.23 -2.99
N THR A 7 1.71 8.11 -1.69
CA THR A 7 2.50 7.24 -0.80
C THR A 7 2.35 5.77 -1.19
N THR A 8 1.13 5.29 -1.46
CA THR A 8 0.90 3.93 -1.95
C THR A 8 1.63 3.70 -3.27
N THR A 9 1.55 4.64 -4.21
CA THR A 9 2.25 4.52 -5.51
C THR A 9 3.76 4.42 -5.32
N LEU A 10 4.36 5.27 -4.48
CA LEU A 10 5.80 5.24 -4.22
C LEU A 10 6.25 3.93 -3.57
N VAL A 11 5.49 3.42 -2.61
CA VAL A 11 5.80 2.14 -1.94
C VAL A 11 5.63 0.96 -2.89
N THR A 12 4.61 0.98 -3.76
CA THR A 12 4.44 -0.03 -4.81
C THR A 12 5.58 0.01 -5.82
N LEU A 13 5.98 1.20 -6.29
CA LEU A 13 7.12 1.35 -7.20
C LEU A 13 8.42 0.88 -6.55
N TYR A 14 8.62 1.16 -5.27
CA TYR A 14 9.75 0.64 -4.50
C TYR A 14 9.75 -0.89 -4.48
N LEU A 15 8.60 -1.53 -4.24
CA LEU A 15 8.47 -2.99 -4.24
C LEU A 15 8.80 -3.58 -5.62
N VAL A 16 8.25 -2.99 -6.70
CA VAL A 16 8.56 -3.42 -8.07
C VAL A 16 10.05 -3.29 -8.33
N PHE A 17 10.66 -2.16 -7.97
CA PHE A 17 12.09 -1.94 -8.13
C PHE A 17 12.91 -2.95 -7.32
N PHE A 18 12.56 -3.19 -6.05
CA PHE A 18 13.19 -4.21 -5.21
C PHE A 18 13.15 -5.59 -5.87
N GLN A 19 12.00 -5.98 -6.42
CA GLN A 19 11.84 -7.26 -7.11
C GLN A 19 12.69 -7.36 -8.39
N LEU A 20 12.98 -6.24 -9.04
CA LEU A 20 13.84 -6.19 -10.24
C LEU A 20 15.33 -6.28 -9.90
N THR A 21 15.74 -5.90 -8.69
CA THR A 21 17.17 -5.83 -8.29
C THR A 21 17.99 -7.10 -8.55
N PRO A 22 17.48 -8.34 -8.35
CA PRO A 22 18.25 -9.55 -8.65
C PRO A 22 18.55 -9.74 -10.13
N PHE A 23 17.77 -9.12 -11.02
CA PHE A 23 17.89 -9.27 -12.48
C PHE A 23 18.77 -8.20 -13.13
N ILE A 24 19.04 -7.10 -12.43
CA ILE A 24 19.80 -5.95 -12.95
C ILE A 24 21.18 -5.79 -12.30
N GLY A 25 21.66 -6.84 -11.61
CA GLY A 25 23.04 -6.92 -11.11
C GLY A 25 23.33 -6.14 -9.83
N PHE A 26 22.33 -5.90 -8.98
CA PHE A 26 22.56 -5.26 -7.68
C PHE A 26 23.33 -6.21 -6.75
N SER A 27 24.20 -5.63 -5.90
CA SER A 27 24.96 -6.42 -4.95
C SER A 27 24.04 -7.01 -3.87
N PRO A 28 24.36 -8.20 -3.33
CA PRO A 28 23.57 -8.79 -2.24
C PRO A 28 23.41 -7.85 -1.04
N ALA A 29 24.46 -7.10 -0.70
CA ALA A 29 24.42 -6.11 0.38
C ALA A 29 23.40 -4.99 0.12
N ALA A 30 23.31 -4.47 -1.12
CA ALA A 30 22.30 -3.47 -1.48
C ALA A 30 20.88 -4.03 -1.36
N ILE A 31 20.66 -5.27 -1.83
CA ILE A 31 19.37 -5.97 -1.73
C ILE A 31 18.98 -6.16 -0.25
N SER A 32 19.93 -6.58 0.61
CA SER A 32 19.69 -6.71 2.05
C SER A 32 19.33 -5.38 2.71
N TRP A 33 20.02 -4.29 2.35
CA TRP A 33 19.69 -2.96 2.86
C TRP A 33 18.29 -2.50 2.43
N MET A 34 17.89 -2.79 1.20
CA MET A 34 16.53 -2.53 0.73
C MET A 34 15.51 -3.33 1.54
N PHE A 35 15.76 -4.62 1.75
CA PHE A 35 14.88 -5.45 2.57
C PHE A 35 14.72 -4.90 3.99
N ILE A 36 15.82 -4.51 4.65
CA ILE A 36 15.81 -3.90 5.99
C ILE A 36 15.07 -2.55 6.00
N ALA A 37 15.15 -1.76 4.93
CA ALA A 37 14.46 -0.49 4.81
C ALA A 37 12.94 -0.65 4.59
N SER A 38 12.51 -1.76 4.00
CA SER A 38 11.11 -1.98 3.59
C SER A 38 10.07 -1.86 4.71
N PRO A 39 10.29 -2.32 5.96
CA PRO A 39 9.29 -2.17 7.03
C PRO A 39 9.05 -0.69 7.38
N PHE A 40 10.08 0.16 7.32
CA PHE A 40 9.94 1.59 7.59
C PHE A 40 9.06 2.28 6.54
N LEU A 41 9.16 1.87 5.27
CA LEU A 41 8.30 2.36 4.19
C LEU A 41 6.85 1.93 4.40
N ILE A 42 6.62 0.67 4.80
CA ILE A 42 5.27 0.16 5.09
C ILE A 42 4.65 0.88 6.30
N ILE A 43 5.39 1.03 7.40
CA ILE A 43 4.92 1.77 8.59
C ILE A 43 4.59 3.22 8.21
N GLY A 44 5.45 3.88 7.43
CA GLY A 44 5.20 5.23 6.92
C GLY A 44 3.94 5.31 6.07
N MET A 45 3.71 4.34 5.20
CA MET A 45 2.48 4.26 4.40
C MET A 45 1.23 4.07 5.26
N VAL A 46 1.27 3.15 6.23
CA VAL A 46 0.17 2.93 7.17
C VAL A 46 -0.14 4.21 7.93
N TYR A 47 0.89 4.91 8.44
CA TYR A 47 0.71 6.19 9.11
C TYR A 47 0.02 7.23 8.22
N VAL A 48 0.44 7.36 6.95
CA VAL A 48 -0.19 8.29 5.99
C VAL A 48 -1.64 7.91 5.71
N ILE A 49 -1.95 6.62 5.56
CA ILE A 49 -3.32 6.12 5.36
C ILE A 49 -4.19 6.46 6.56
N LEU A 50 -3.73 6.15 7.78
CA LEU A 50 -4.49 6.42 9.01
C LEU A 50 -4.70 7.93 9.22
N LYS A 51 -3.71 8.76 8.86
CA LYS A 51 -3.77 10.21 9.08
C LYS A 51 -4.55 10.99 8.02
N TYR A 52 -4.52 10.54 6.76
CA TYR A 52 -5.03 11.31 5.61
C TYR A 52 -6.02 10.53 4.73
N GLY A 53 -6.33 9.28 5.07
CA GLY A 53 -7.34 8.46 4.42
C GLY A 53 -8.75 8.84 4.85
N LYS A 54 -9.73 8.48 4.03
CA LYS A 54 -11.15 8.52 4.40
C LYS A 54 -11.45 7.22 5.16
N PRO A 55 -11.89 7.26 6.43
CA PRO A 55 -12.30 6.05 7.13
C PRO A 55 -13.53 5.45 6.44
N SER A 56 -13.61 4.12 6.45
CA SER A 56 -14.82 3.41 6.02
C SER A 56 -16.00 3.87 6.89
N ARG A 57 -17.15 4.08 6.25
CA ARG A 57 -18.42 4.33 6.97
C ARG A 57 -19.12 3.03 7.35
N TYR A 58 -18.64 1.92 6.81
CA TYR A 58 -19.25 0.61 6.91
C TYR A 58 -18.42 -0.31 7.80
N THR A 59 -19.11 -1.20 8.50
CA THR A 59 -18.46 -2.33 9.15
C THR A 59 -18.08 -3.40 8.13
N PHE A 60 -17.25 -4.36 8.55
CA PHE A 60 -16.89 -5.51 7.72
C PHE A 60 -18.09 -6.40 7.37
N ASP A 61 -19.13 -6.42 8.22
CA ASP A 61 -20.36 -7.17 7.99
C ASP A 61 -21.25 -6.47 6.93
N GLU A 62 -21.22 -5.14 6.89
CA GLU A 62 -21.99 -4.35 5.92
C GLU A 62 -21.31 -4.34 4.54
N ARG A 63 -19.98 -4.18 4.49
CA ARG A 63 -19.19 -4.17 3.27
C ARG A 63 -17.80 -4.76 3.51
N PHE A 64 -17.46 -5.79 2.72
CA PHE A 64 -16.10 -6.34 2.71
C PHE A 64 -15.11 -5.43 1.96
N TYR A 65 -15.56 -4.81 0.86
CA TYR A 65 -14.78 -3.85 0.07
C TYR A 65 -15.46 -2.49 0.08
N ASP A 66 -14.71 -1.44 0.47
CA ASP A 66 -15.15 -0.03 0.49
C ASP A 66 -14.21 0.87 -0.34
N ASP A 67 -13.59 0.28 -1.36
CA ASP A 67 -12.71 0.95 -2.32
C ASP A 67 -13.49 1.71 -3.41
N LEU A 68 -14.71 1.25 -3.71
CA LEU A 68 -15.64 1.87 -4.65
C LEU A 68 -16.99 2.14 -3.98
N ASP A 69 -17.55 3.32 -4.27
CA ASP A 69 -18.95 3.63 -3.94
C ASP A 69 -19.86 2.86 -4.92
N TYR A 70 -19.96 1.54 -4.76
CA TYR A 70 -20.94 0.72 -5.48
C TYR A 70 -22.11 0.37 -4.56
N GLU A 71 -23.32 0.35 -5.11
CA GLU A 71 -24.49 -0.18 -4.41
C GLU A 71 -24.56 -1.69 -4.64
N ARG A 72 -24.69 -2.46 -3.55
CA ARG A 72 -24.89 -3.90 -3.64
C ARG A 72 -26.23 -4.15 -4.31
N ASN A 73 -26.21 -4.68 -5.53
CA ASN A 73 -27.43 -5.05 -6.25
C ASN A 73 -28.11 -6.23 -5.55
N GLY A 74 -29.17 -5.97 -4.78
CA GLY A 74 -30.05 -7.01 -4.24
C GLY A 74 -30.59 -6.70 -2.85
N LYS A 75 -31.92 -6.68 -2.75
CA LYS A 75 -32.68 -6.66 -1.49
C LYS A 75 -32.35 -7.94 -0.71
N GLU A 76 -31.86 -7.78 0.51
CA GLU A 76 -32.01 -8.79 1.57
C GLU A 76 -33.35 -8.57 2.29
#